data_AF-A0A7D9KHT2-F1
#
_entry.id   AF-A0A7D9KHT2-F1
#
_cell.length_a   1.000
_cell.length_b   1.000
_cell.length_c   1.000
_cell.angle_alpha   90.00
_cell.angle_beta   90.00
_cell.angle_gamma   90.00
#
_symmetry.space_group_name_H-M   'P 1'
#
loop_
_entity.id
_entity.type
_entity.pdbx_description
1 polymer ?
#
loop_
_entity_poly.entity_id
_entity_poly.type
_entity_poly.pdbx_seq_one_letter_code
_entity_poly.pdbx_strand_id
1 'polypeptide(L)'
;MSLEEKRSHYRCDYYVTLDEVQPWPDYVKDSHSFFTRKGLLQKDSEFTTDNDHINRKVSLWFGDITQLEIDAIVNAANKRLLGGGG
;
A
#
# COMPACT_ATOMS: atom_id res chain seq x y z
N MET A 1 15.94 19.07 3.94
CA MET A 1 15.67 18.96 2.50
C MET A 1 14.17 19.01 2.29
N SER A 2 13.71 19.88 1.39
CA SER A 2 12.32 19.90 0.93
C SER A 2 11.99 18.64 0.12
N LEU A 3 10.72 18.39 -0.20
CA LEU A 3 10.34 17.24 -1.01
C LEU A 3 10.90 17.34 -2.43
N GLU A 4 10.92 18.55 -2.99
CA GLU A 4 11.47 18.85 -4.31
C GLU A 4 12.97 18.59 -4.38
N GLU A 5 13.71 18.98 -3.33
CA GLU A 5 15.14 18.68 -3.22
C GLU A 5 15.37 17.16 -3.13
N LYS A 6 14.57 16.43 -2.35
CA LYS A 6 14.68 14.97 -2.23
C LYS A 6 14.47 14.25 -3.56
N ARG A 7 13.48 14.67 -4.35
CA ARG A 7 13.16 14.07 -5.67
C ARG A 7 14.34 14.11 -6.64
N SER A 8 15.19 15.15 -6.57
CA SER A 8 16.42 15.24 -7.37
C SER A 8 17.47 14.16 -7.06
N HIS A 9 17.36 13.51 -5.90
CA HIS A 9 18.28 12.47 -5.43
C HIS A 9 17.70 11.05 -5.55
N TYR A 10 16.47 10.91 -6.06
CA TYR A 10 15.89 9.58 -6.28
C TYR A 10 16.66 8.84 -7.37
N ARG A 11 16.81 7.54 -7.18
CA ARG A 11 17.49 6.67 -8.15
C ARG A 11 16.57 6.29 -9.33
N CYS A 12 15.26 6.40 -9.15
CA CYS A 12 14.25 6.04 -10.13
C CYS A 12 13.77 7.27 -10.91
N ASP A 13 13.43 7.05 -12.18
CA ASP A 13 12.85 8.08 -13.05
C ASP A 13 11.35 8.33 -12.77
N TYR A 14 10.73 7.41 -12.02
CA TYR A 14 9.32 7.44 -11.66
C TYR A 14 9.13 7.09 -10.18
N TYR A 15 8.19 7.77 -9.53
CA TYR A 15 7.78 7.54 -8.16
C TYR A 15 6.25 7.66 -8.06
N VAL A 16 5.68 6.97 -7.09
CA VAL A 16 4.23 6.97 -6.78
C VAL A 16 4.03 7.74 -5.48
N THR A 17 3.27 8.81 -5.54
CA THR A 17 2.91 9.62 -4.37
C THR A 17 1.86 8.94 -3.52
N LEU A 18 1.78 9.32 -2.24
CA LEU A 18 0.76 8.80 -1.33
C LEU A 18 -0.67 9.02 -1.84
N ASP A 19 -0.93 10.15 -2.51
CA ASP A 19 -2.25 10.50 -3.05
C ASP A 19 -2.68 9.59 -4.22
N GLU A 20 -1.73 8.97 -4.91
CA GLU A 20 -2.00 7.99 -5.97
C GLU A 20 -2.33 6.59 -5.41
N VAL A 21 -2.07 6.35 -4.11
CA VAL A 21 -2.35 5.06 -3.46
C VAL A 21 -3.77 5.06 -2.90
N GLN A 22 -4.68 4.38 -3.59
CA GLN A 22 -6.08 4.32 -3.18
C GLN A 22 -6.31 3.68 -1.79
N PRO A 23 -7.11 4.31 -0.92
CA PRO A 23 -7.54 3.71 0.35
C PRO A 23 -8.42 2.46 0.15
N TRP A 24 -8.46 1.60 1.16
CA TRP A 24 -9.21 0.34 1.13
C TRP A 24 -10.70 0.48 0.75
N PRO A 25 -11.47 1.45 1.27
CA PRO A 25 -12.88 1.62 0.89
C PRO A 25 -13.09 1.79 -0.61
N ASP A 26 -12.18 2.51 -1.27
CA ASP A 26 -12.31 2.84 -2.68
C ASP A 26 -11.85 1.66 -3.54
N TYR A 27 -10.76 0.99 -3.14
CA TYR A 27 -10.32 -0.28 -3.74
C TYR A 27 -11.43 -1.34 -3.76
N VAL A 28 -12.15 -1.51 -2.65
CA VAL A 28 -13.23 -2.49 -2.52
C VAL A 28 -14.44 -2.12 -3.38
N LYS A 29 -14.76 -0.82 -3.53
CA LYS A 29 -15.84 -0.36 -4.42
C LYS A 29 -15.51 -0.70 -5.87
N ASP A 30 -14.28 -0.41 -6.31
CA ASP A 30 -13.84 -0.66 -7.68
C ASP A 30 -13.74 -2.17 -7.97
N SER A 31 -13.30 -2.95 -6.96
CA SER A 31 -13.16 -4.40 -7.05
C SER A 31 -14.39 -5.17 -6.54
N HIS A 32 -15.53 -4.50 -6.34
CA HIS A 32 -16.68 -5.07 -5.64
C HIS A 32 -17.19 -6.37 -6.29
N SER A 33 -17.21 -6.41 -7.63
CA SER A 33 -17.63 -7.59 -8.39
C SER A 33 -16.71 -8.81 -8.19
N PHE A 34 -15.44 -8.59 -7.88
CA PHE A 34 -14.47 -9.64 -7.59
C PHE A 34 -14.69 -10.22 -6.19
N PHE A 35 -14.82 -9.34 -5.19
CA PHE A 35 -15.03 -9.74 -3.80
C PHE A 35 -16.36 -10.46 -3.58
N THR A 36 -17.44 -9.99 -4.22
CA THR A 36 -18.75 -10.63 -4.18
C THR A 36 -18.72 -12.02 -4.83
N ARG A 37 -18.12 -12.16 -6.03
CA ARG A 37 -18.01 -13.47 -6.71
C ARG A 37 -17.18 -14.48 -5.93
N LYS A 38 -16.17 -14.03 -5.21
CA LYS A 38 -15.31 -14.89 -4.39
C LYS A 38 -15.88 -15.18 -3.00
N GLY A 39 -17.05 -14.61 -2.65
CA GLY A 39 -17.65 -14.80 -1.33
C GLY A 39 -16.77 -14.29 -0.18
N LEU A 40 -15.91 -13.30 -0.44
CA LEU A 40 -14.94 -12.76 0.53
C LEU A 40 -15.53 -11.66 1.41
N LEU A 41 -16.73 -11.18 1.08
CA LEU A 41 -17.50 -10.24 1.91
C LEU A 41 -18.34 -10.97 2.97
N GLN A 42 -17.81 -12.07 3.51
CA GLN A 42 -18.51 -12.88 4.51
C GLN A 42 -18.65 -12.15 5.84
N LYS A 43 -19.80 -12.38 6.48
CA LYS A 43 -20.26 -11.67 7.68
C LYS A 43 -19.74 -12.26 8.99
N ASP A 44 -19.16 -13.47 8.95
CA ASP A 44 -18.72 -14.21 10.13
C ASP A 44 -17.26 -13.89 10.49
N SER A 45 -16.99 -12.61 10.71
CA SER A 45 -15.69 -12.09 11.14
C SER A 45 -15.80 -11.64 12.60
N GLU A 46 -14.76 -11.94 13.40
CA GLU A 46 -14.61 -11.40 14.76
C GLU A 46 -14.46 -9.86 14.77
N PHE A 47 -14.15 -9.27 13.61
CA PHE A 47 -13.96 -7.84 13.41
C PHE A 47 -15.07 -7.24 12.56
N THR A 48 -15.51 -6.03 12.91
CA THR A 48 -16.46 -5.25 12.11
C THR A 48 -15.78 -4.63 10.89
N THR A 49 -16.49 -4.58 9.76
CA THR A 49 -15.95 -4.08 8.48
C THR A 49 -16.30 -2.62 8.20
N ASP A 50 -17.09 -1.99 9.08
CA ASP A 50 -17.65 -0.65 8.96
C ASP A 50 -16.81 0.46 9.61
N ASN A 51 -15.60 0.14 10.08
CA ASN A 51 -14.70 1.11 10.70
C ASN A 51 -14.04 2.02 9.65
N ASP A 52 -14.75 3.04 9.20
CA ASP A 52 -14.29 4.02 8.19
C ASP A 52 -12.96 4.68 8.59
N HIS A 53 -12.75 4.94 9.88
CA HIS A 53 -11.52 5.56 10.39
C HIS A 53 -10.28 4.68 10.19
N ILE A 54 -10.38 3.35 10.38
CA ILE A 54 -9.28 2.42 10.09
C ILE A 54 -9.20 2.17 8.58
N ASN A 55 -10.32 1.96 7.92
CA ASN A 55 -10.36 1.62 6.50
C ASN A 55 -9.70 2.69 5.64
N ARG A 56 -9.86 3.98 5.96
CA ARG A 56 -9.20 5.08 5.24
C ARG A 56 -7.68 5.20 5.48
N LYS A 57 -7.13 4.45 6.45
CA LYS A 57 -5.69 4.46 6.79
C LYS A 57 -4.92 3.28 6.22
N VAL A 58 -5.62 2.32 5.61
CA VAL A 58 -5.02 1.13 5.02
C VAL A 58 -5.30 1.11 3.52
N SER A 59 -4.32 0.67 2.75
CA SER A 59 -4.40 0.55 1.30
C SER A 59 -3.83 -0.79 0.87
N LEU A 60 -4.44 -1.39 -0.15
CA LEU A 60 -3.85 -2.52 -0.87
C LEU A 60 -3.29 -1.99 -2.19
N TRP A 61 -2.00 -2.17 -2.40
CA TRP A 61 -1.29 -1.63 -3.56
C TRP A 61 -0.38 -2.70 -4.16
N PHE A 62 -0.30 -2.71 -5.50
CA PHE A 62 0.52 -3.64 -6.26
C PHE A 62 1.49 -2.87 -7.14
N GLY A 63 2.79 -3.09 -6.95
CA GLY A 63 3.85 -2.44 -7.69
C GLY A 63 5.22 -2.67 -7.03
N ASP A 64 6.24 -1.98 -7.52
CA ASP A 64 7.58 -1.99 -6.93
C ASP A 64 7.63 -1.07 -5.71
N ILE A 65 7.74 -1.65 -4.50
CA ILE A 65 7.75 -0.89 -3.24
C ILE A 65 8.85 0.17 -3.16
N THR A 66 9.94 0.03 -3.95
CA THR A 66 11.03 1.01 -3.97
C THR A 66 10.67 2.33 -4.67
N GLN A 67 9.53 2.37 -5.37
CA GLN A 67 9.02 3.55 -6.07
C GLN A 67 8.00 4.36 -5.24
N LEU A 68 7.59 3.89 -4.06
CA LEU A 68 6.64 4.62 -3.21
C LEU A 68 7.30 5.83 -2.53
N GLU A 69 6.79 7.03 -2.80
CA GLU A 69 7.15 8.27 -2.10
C GLU A 69 6.35 8.37 -0.79
N ILE A 70 6.83 7.66 0.22
CA ILE A 70 6.25 7.60 1.58
C ILE A 70 7.35 7.72 2.64
N ASP A 71 6.96 7.93 3.89
CA ASP A 71 7.91 8.17 4.98
C ASP A 71 8.82 6.97 5.28
N ALA A 72 8.31 5.74 5.11
CA ALA A 72 9.06 4.52 5.35
C ALA A 72 8.54 3.35 4.53
N ILE A 73 9.46 2.54 4.01
CA ILE A 73 9.19 1.21 3.47
C ILE A 73 9.82 0.16 4.38
N VAL A 74 9.22 -1.02 4.42
CA VAL A 74 9.74 -2.15 5.21
C VAL A 74 10.48 -3.10 4.28
N ASN A 75 11.71 -3.46 4.66
CA ASN A 75 12.50 -4.46 3.95
C ASN A 75 12.32 -5.84 4.60
N ALA A 76 12.06 -6.87 3.79
CA ALA A 76 12.10 -8.28 4.20
C ALA A 76 13.56 -8.78 4.29
N ALA A 77 14.31 -8.25 5.25
CA ALA A 77 15.75 -8.50 5.37
C ALA A 77 16.07 -9.86 6.02
N ASN A 78 17.27 -10.38 5.73
CA ASN A 78 17.86 -11.48 6.51
C ASN A 78 18.52 -10.98 7.81
N LYS A 79 18.83 -11.93 8.71
CA LYS A 79 19.41 -11.66 10.04
C LYS A 79 20.73 -10.86 10.04
N ARG A 80 21.46 -10.83 8.93
CA ARG A 80 22.76 -10.15 8.82
C ARG A 80 22.63 -8.70 8.33
N LEU A 81 21.49 -8.30 7.77
CA LEU A 81 21.27 -6.97 7.15
C LEU A 81 22.26 -6.62 6.01
N LEU A 82 22.92 -7.61 5.41
CA LEU A 82 23.91 -7.42 4.33
C LEU A 82 23.32 -7.55 2.92
N GLY A 83 22.02 -7.35 2.78
CA GLY A 83 21.31 -7.63 1.53
C GLY A 83 21.22 -9.12 1.21
N GLY A 84 20.65 -9.44 0.05
CA GLY A 84 20.38 -10.79 -0.42
C GLY A 84 19.61 -10.75 -1.74
N GLY A 85 19.05 -11.88 -2.17
CA GLY A 85 18.10 -11.92 -3.29
C GLY A 85 16.67 -11.66 -2.84
N GLY A 86 15.86 -11.15 -3.76
CA GLY A 86 14.46 -10.73 -3.61
C GLY A 86 14.06 -9.94 -4.84
#